data_AF-A0AB39V5S8-F1
#
_entry.id   AF-A0AB39V5S8-F1
#
_cell.length_a   1.000
_cell.length_b   1.000
_cell.length_c   1.000
_cell.angle_alpha   90.00
_cell.angle_beta   90.00
_cell.angle_gamma   90.00
#
_symmetry.space_group_name_H-M   'P 1'
#
loop_
_entity.id
_entity.type
_entity.pdbx_description
1 polymer ?
#
loop_
_entity_poly.entity_id
_entity_poly.type
_entity_poly.pdbx_seq_one_letter_code
_entity_poly.pdbx_strand_id
1 'polypeptide(L)'
;MNNKNYGLNFNFITLRVKNIEKMRDYYLKLLKMKVLNDKKENGKREIILGTKTVPLIKMISFGNEVFKNDNETNVFHIAYLLPERKDLGNFLRNCVRKS
;
A
#
# COMPACT_ATOMS: atom_id res chain seq x y z
N MET A 1 -8.20 -10.22 33.85
CA MET A 1 -7.42 -11.20 33.06
C MET A 1 -6.87 -10.49 31.84
N ASN A 2 -5.54 -10.39 31.72
CA ASN A 2 -4.87 -9.65 30.65
C ASN A 2 -4.59 -10.63 29.49
N ASN A 3 -5.53 -10.75 28.54
CA ASN A 3 -5.34 -11.62 27.37
C ASN A 3 -4.26 -11.01 26.46
N LYS A 4 -3.01 -11.45 26.65
CA LYS A 4 -1.95 -11.19 25.68
C LYS A 4 -2.26 -12.03 24.44
N ASN A 5 -2.85 -11.39 23.44
CA ASN A 5 -2.98 -11.96 22.11
C ASN A 5 -1.59 -12.01 21.48
N TYR A 6 -0.97 -13.17 21.49
CA TYR A 6 0.29 -13.42 20.77
C TYR A 6 -0.03 -13.71 19.30
N GLY A 7 0.55 -12.94 18.38
CA GLY A 7 0.39 -13.11 16.95
C GLY A 7 1.25 -12.13 16.15
N LEU A 8 1.51 -12.43 14.89
CA LEU A 8 2.18 -11.52 13.95
C LEU A 8 1.22 -10.36 13.62
N ASN A 9 1.56 -9.15 14.05
CA ASN A 9 0.83 -7.93 13.69
C ASN A 9 1.66 -7.15 12.65
N PHE A 10 1.08 -6.95 11.46
CA PHE A 10 1.71 -6.14 10.42
C PHE A 10 1.21 -4.70 10.55
N ASN A 11 2.07 -3.79 11.01
CA ASN A 11 1.71 -2.38 11.11
C ASN A 11 1.47 -1.76 9.73
N PHE A 12 2.42 -1.94 8.81
CA PHE A 12 2.32 -1.51 7.41
C PHE A 12 3.38 -2.24 6.59
N ILE A 13 3.18 -2.31 5.29
CA ILE A 13 4.17 -2.86 4.36
C ILE A 13 5.03 -1.75 3.76
N THR A 14 6.27 -2.06 3.39
CA THR A 14 7.12 -1.14 2.63
C THR A 14 7.37 -1.69 1.23
N LEU A 15 6.99 -0.93 0.21
CA LEU A 15 7.26 -1.24 -1.19
C LEU A 15 8.34 -0.31 -1.75
N ARG A 16 9.35 -0.89 -2.39
CA ARG A 16 10.27 -0.13 -3.24
C ARG A 16 9.65 0.01 -4.63
N VAL A 17 9.47 1.23 -5.10
CA VAL A 17 8.70 1.51 -6.31
C VAL A 17 9.49 2.37 -7.29
N LYS A 18 9.45 2.01 -8.58
CA LYS A 18 10.13 2.74 -9.65
C LYS A 18 9.41 4.05 -10.00
N ASN A 19 8.09 3.99 -10.19
CA ASN A 19 7.26 5.17 -10.44
C ASN A 19 6.30 5.38 -9.28
N ILE A 20 6.74 6.17 -8.30
CA ILE A 20 5.98 6.40 -7.07
C ILE A 20 4.69 7.18 -7.31
N GLU A 21 4.62 8.04 -8.33
CA GLU A 21 3.39 8.78 -8.65
C GLU A 21 2.33 7.86 -9.24
N LYS A 22 2.71 6.97 -10.17
CA LYS A 22 1.79 5.98 -10.72
C LYS A 22 1.22 5.06 -9.61
N MET A 23 2.09 4.59 -8.71
CA MET A 23 1.66 3.74 -7.59
C MET A 23 0.80 4.51 -6.59
N ARG A 24 1.17 5.74 -6.23
CA ARG A 24 0.37 6.63 -5.40
C ARG A 24 -1.02 6.80 -5.98
N ASP A 25 -1.12 7.16 -7.25
CA ASP A 25 -2.38 7.34 -7.94
C ASP A 25 -3.22 6.07 -7.90
N TYR A 26 -2.63 4.90 -8.16
CA TYR A 26 -3.31 3.61 -8.07
C TYR A 26 -3.94 3.39 -6.69
N TYR A 27 -3.17 3.56 -5.60
CA TYR A 27 -3.67 3.35 -4.23
C TYR A 27 -4.70 4.40 -3.79
N LEU A 28 -4.54 5.66 -4.20
CA LEU A 28 -5.52 6.72 -3.91
C LEU A 28 -6.81 6.53 -4.71
N LYS A 29 -6.71 6.15 -5.97
CA LYS A 29 -7.84 6.09 -6.91
C LYS A 29 -8.64 4.80 -6.74
N LEU A 30 -7.99 3.66 -6.63
CA LEU A 30 -8.61 2.33 -6.58
C LEU A 30 -9.03 1.98 -5.15
N LEU A 31 -8.09 2.06 -4.22
CA LEU A 31 -8.27 1.66 -2.82
C LEU A 31 -8.77 2.80 -1.92
N LYS A 32 -8.94 4.00 -2.47
CA LYS A 32 -9.44 5.19 -1.75
C LYS A 32 -8.66 5.51 -0.47
N MET A 33 -7.38 5.14 -0.46
CA MET A 33 -6.47 5.47 0.63
C MET A 33 -6.23 6.97 0.70
N LYS A 34 -5.67 7.41 1.82
CA LYS A 34 -5.27 8.80 2.05
C LYS A 34 -3.76 8.90 2.15
N VAL A 35 -3.21 10.03 1.70
CA VAL A 35 -1.81 10.37 1.97
C VAL A 35 -1.71 10.78 3.44
N LEU A 36 -0.87 10.07 4.18
CA LEU A 36 -0.55 10.38 5.59
C LEU A 36 0.76 11.15 5.70
N ASN A 37 1.70 10.89 4.79
CA ASN A 37 2.98 11.59 4.72
C ASN A 37 3.52 11.53 3.27
N ASP A 38 4.16 12.59 2.81
CA ASP A 38 4.91 12.65 1.54
C ASP A 38 6.17 13.48 1.79
N LYS A 39 7.34 12.85 1.69
CA LYS A 39 8.64 13.47 1.93
C LYS A 39 9.58 13.20 0.77
N LYS A 40 10.39 14.20 0.43
CA LYS A 40 11.45 14.09 -0.56
C LYS A 40 12.74 14.67 0.03
N GLU A 41 13.79 13.87 0.08
CA GLU A 41 15.07 14.23 0.68
C GLU A 41 16.20 13.48 -0.04
N ASN A 42 17.28 14.17 -0.41
CA ASN A 42 18.49 13.57 -1.02
C ASN A 42 18.22 12.58 -2.16
N GLY A 43 17.29 12.92 -3.07
CA GLY A 43 16.91 12.06 -4.20
C GLY A 43 16.01 10.87 -3.84
N LYS A 44 15.80 10.60 -2.54
CA LYS A 44 14.83 9.63 -2.04
C LYS A 44 13.47 10.30 -1.88
N ARG A 45 12.42 9.63 -2.34
CA ARG A 45 11.03 9.98 -2.06
C ARG A 45 10.36 8.88 -1.25
N GLU A 46 9.59 9.30 -0.25
CA GLU A 46 8.88 8.44 0.67
C GLU A 46 7.44 8.91 0.82
N ILE A 47 6.48 8.04 0.49
CA ILE A 47 5.05 8.31 0.62
C ILE A 47 4.42 7.25 1.50
N ILE A 48 3.68 7.67 2.53
CA ILE A 48 2.92 6.79 3.40
C ILE A 48 1.44 6.99 3.10
N LEU A 49 0.75 5.90 2.74
CA LEU A 49 -0.69 5.87 2.53
C LEU A 49 -1.36 4.96 3.55
N GLY A 50 -2.62 5.26 3.84
CA GLY A 50 -3.41 4.44 4.75
C GLY A 50 -4.85 4.91 4.86
N THR A 51 -5.45 4.63 6.01
CA THR A 51 -6.78 5.15 6.36
C THR A 51 -6.65 6.56 6.95
N LYS A 52 -7.56 7.00 7.83
CA LYS A 52 -7.48 8.36 8.42
C LYS A 52 -6.22 8.57 9.27
N THR A 53 -5.81 7.56 10.03
CA THR A 53 -4.70 7.66 10.98
C THR A 53 -3.80 6.42 10.98
N VAL A 54 -4.23 5.32 10.35
CA VAL A 54 -3.49 4.06 10.35
C VAL A 54 -2.73 3.93 9.04
N PRO A 55 -1.38 3.88 9.06
CA PRO A 55 -0.60 3.60 7.87
C PRO A 55 -0.85 2.17 7.42
N LEU A 56 -0.99 1.96 6.11
CA LEU A 56 -1.15 0.62 5.52
C LEU A 56 0.02 0.29 4.60
N ILE A 57 0.48 1.28 3.86
CA ILE A 57 1.55 1.12 2.87
C ILE A 57 2.52 2.30 2.94
N LYS A 58 3.80 1.97 2.95
CA LYS A 58 4.91 2.89 2.77
C LYS A 58 5.55 2.60 1.42
N MET A 59 5.69 3.61 0.59
CA MET A 59 6.35 3.53 -0.71
C MET A 59 7.64 4.32 -0.67
N ILE A 60 8.73 3.72 -1.15
CA ILE A 60 10.04 4.35 -1.23
C ILE A 60 10.52 4.28 -2.68
N SER A 61 10.99 5.41 -3.21
CA SER A 61 11.66 5.49 -4.51
C SER A 61 12.97 6.25 -4.36
N PHE A 62 14.04 5.72 -4.93
CA PHE A 62 15.37 6.32 -5.02
C PHE A 62 15.68 6.84 -6.43
N GLY A 63 14.77 6.61 -7.40
CA GLY A 63 14.91 7.07 -8.78
C GLY A 63 15.79 6.19 -9.65
N ASN A 64 16.39 5.14 -9.09
CA ASN A 64 17.30 4.20 -9.77
C ASN A 64 16.82 2.74 -9.70
N GLU A 65 15.52 2.51 -9.47
CA GLU A 65 14.95 1.16 -9.41
C GLU A 65 15.08 0.40 -10.73
N VAL A 66 15.61 -0.81 -10.65
CA VAL A 66 15.63 -1.81 -11.72
C VAL A 66 14.54 -2.85 -11.46
N PHE A 67 13.89 -3.34 -12.51
CA PHE A 67 12.91 -4.42 -12.38
C PHE A 67 13.64 -5.70 -11.94
N LYS A 68 13.11 -6.36 -10.91
CA LYS A 68 13.60 -7.67 -10.46
C LYS A 68 13.09 -8.74 -11.42
N ASN A 69 13.87 -9.78 -11.63
CA ASN A 69 13.46 -10.94 -12.42
C ASN A 69 12.37 -11.74 -11.69
N ASP A 70 11.48 -12.38 -12.45
CA ASP A 70 10.31 -13.11 -11.95
C ASP A 70 10.65 -14.31 -11.03
N ASN A 71 11.94 -14.71 -10.95
CA ASN A 71 12.43 -15.84 -10.15
C ASN A 71 12.82 -15.48 -8.70
N GLU A 72 12.59 -14.25 -8.23
CA GLU A 72 12.92 -13.88 -6.86
C GLU A 72 11.74 -14.08 -5.89
N THR A 73 11.99 -14.79 -4.78
CA THR A 73 11.04 -14.91 -3.65
C THR A 73 10.80 -13.55 -3.00
N ASN A 74 9.72 -12.86 -3.40
CA ASN A 74 9.30 -11.58 -2.81
C ASN A 74 7.83 -11.65 -2.36
N VAL A 75 7.34 -10.57 -1.75
CA VAL A 75 5.91 -10.43 -1.40
C VAL A 75 5.11 -10.31 -2.70
N PHE A 76 4.49 -11.41 -3.13
CA PHE A 76 3.71 -11.46 -4.37
C PHE A 76 2.29 -10.89 -4.21
N HIS A 77 1.67 -11.08 -3.04
CA HIS A 77 0.29 -10.67 -2.80
C HIS A 77 0.08 -10.07 -1.42
N ILE A 78 -0.81 -9.07 -1.36
CA ILE A 78 -1.26 -8.42 -0.13
C ILE A 78 -2.78 -8.52 -0.11
N ALA A 79 -3.33 -9.02 0.99
CA ALA A 79 -4.76 -9.05 1.23
C ALA A 79 -5.14 -7.95 2.22
N TYR A 80 -6.10 -7.11 1.86
CA TYR A 80 -6.67 -6.11 2.77
C TYR A 80 -8.03 -6.63 3.28
N LEU A 81 -8.20 -6.61 4.60
CA LEU A 81 -9.48 -6.94 5.21
C LEU A 81 -10.48 -5.81 4.97
N LEU A 82 -11.64 -6.15 4.43
CA LEU A 82 -12.78 -5.24 4.31
C LEU A 82 -13.79 -5.55 5.42
N PRO A 83 -14.41 -4.54 6.05
CA PRO A 83 -15.33 -4.75 7.17
C PRO A 83 -16.57 -5.57 6.78
N GLU A 84 -17.20 -5.23 5.65
CA GLU A 84 -18.44 -5.88 5.21
C GLU A 84 -18.39 -6.34 3.75
N ARG A 85 -19.25 -7.30 3.38
CA ARG A 85 -19.44 -7.74 1.99
C ARG A 85 -19.84 -6.60 1.05
N LYS A 86 -20.61 -5.62 1.55
CA LYS A 86 -20.99 -4.42 0.79
C LYS A 86 -19.76 -3.59 0.40
N ASP A 87 -18.76 -3.50 1.26
CA ASP A 87 -17.52 -2.79 0.99
C ASP A 87 -16.71 -3.47 -0.12
N LEU A 88 -16.72 -4.81 -0.17
CA LEU A 88 -16.16 -5.56 -1.29
C LEU A 88 -16.87 -5.23 -2.60
N GLY A 89 -18.22 -5.19 -2.61
CA GLY A 89 -18.98 -4.79 -3.80
C GLY A 89 -18.64 -3.38 -4.28
N ASN A 90 -18.52 -2.43 -3.36
CA ASN A 90 -18.09 -1.07 -3.65
C ASN A 90 -16.66 -1.00 -4.21
N PHE A 91 -15.75 -1.80 -3.65
CA PHE A 91 -14.37 -1.92 -4.12
C PHE A 91 -14.33 -2.48 -5.56
N LEU A 92 -14.98 -3.62 -5.81
CA LEU A 92 -15.02 -4.25 -7.14
C LEU A 92 -15.62 -3.32 -8.19
N ARG A 93 -16.70 -2.62 -7.87
CA ARG A 93 -17.30 -1.61 -8.76
C ARG A 93 -16.31 -0.50 -9.11
N ASN A 94 -15.52 -0.04 -8.14
CA ASN A 94 -14.49 0.98 -8.39
C ASN A 94 -13.35 0.44 -9.26
N CYS A 95 -12.97 -0.84 -9.12
CA CYS A 95 -11.97 -1.48 -9.97
C CYS A 95 -12.44 -1.51 -11.43
N VAL A 96 -13.64 -2.02 -11.70
CA VAL A 96 -14.19 -2.14 -13.07
C VAL A 96 -14.34 -0.77 -13.74
N ARG A 97 -14.71 0.28 -13.01
CA ARG A 97 -14.92 1.62 -13.58
C ARG A 97 -13.62 2.38 -13.86
N LYS A 98 -12.48 1.93 -13.35
CA LYS A 98 -11.16 2.57 -13.53
C LYS A 98 -10.19 1.73 -14.35
N SER A 99 -10.63 0.58 -14.87
CA SER A 99 -9.92 -0.22 -15.86
C SER A 99 -10.06 0.36 -17.26
#